data_AF-A0AAX3ZCR6-F1
#
_entry.id   AF-A0AAX3ZCR6-F1
#
_cell.length_a   1.000
_cell.length_b   1.000
_cell.length_c   1.000
_cell.angle_alpha   90.00
_cell.angle_beta   90.00
_cell.angle_gamma   90.00
#
_symmetry.space_group_name_H-M   'P 1'
#
loop_
_entity.id
_entity.type
_entity.pdbx_description
1 polymer ?
#
loop_
_entity_poly.entity_id
_entity_poly.type
_entity_poly.pdbx_seq_one_letter_code
_entity_poly.pdbx_strand_id
1 'polypeptide(L)'
;MNEDFLIRHHEHLTAWLRDGEADRLDAFLRAHHETFTLVTTEGAVLGLETLRHALRGSGGSRPGLSIRIEDITRITSEVYRFVERHLVDDSVVDERVVTAVMEDGSLLSVQETARG
;
A
#
# COMPACT_ATOMS: atom_id res chain seq x y z
N MET A 1 -14.32 8.36 5.27
CA MET A 1 -13.21 7.42 5.47
C MET A 1 -12.04 8.19 6.07
N ASN A 2 -11.30 7.58 6.99
CA ASN A 2 -10.36 8.22 7.92
C ASN A 2 -8.94 7.70 7.60
N GLU A 3 -7.92 8.54 7.78
CA GLU A 3 -6.48 8.25 7.72
C GLU A 3 -6.08 6.85 8.24
N ASP A 4 -6.75 6.37 9.29
CA ASP A 4 -6.61 5.03 9.84
C ASP A 4 -6.81 3.90 8.83
N PHE A 5 -7.61 4.12 7.78
CA PHE A 5 -7.77 3.16 6.70
C PHE A 5 -6.45 2.95 5.96
N LEU A 6 -5.74 4.04 5.60
CA LEU A 6 -4.48 3.97 4.89
C LEU A 6 -3.41 3.30 5.76
N ILE A 7 -3.40 3.62 7.06
CA ILE A 7 -2.48 2.98 8.02
C ILE A 7 -2.77 1.47 8.10
N ARG A 8 -4.01 1.07 8.42
CA ARG A 8 -4.37 -0.35 8.53
C ARG A 8 -4.16 -1.14 7.25
N HIS A 9 -4.40 -0.51 6.10
CA HIS A 9 -4.11 -1.10 4.79
C HIS A 9 -2.64 -1.53 4.68
N HIS A 10 -1.70 -0.64 5.03
CA HIS A 10 -0.28 -0.94 4.95
C HIS A 10 0.21 -1.82 6.11
N GLU A 11 -0.46 -1.81 7.27
CA GLU A 11 -0.23 -2.80 8.33
C GLU A 11 -0.54 -4.22 7.85
N HIS A 12 -1.63 -4.42 7.10
CA HIS A 12 -1.95 -5.72 6.51
C HIS A 12 -0.90 -6.16 5.49
N LEU A 13 -0.45 -5.26 4.63
CA LEU A 13 0.64 -5.56 3.69
C LEU A 13 1.94 -5.91 4.43
N THR A 14 2.27 -5.17 5.49
CA THR A 14 3.45 -5.40 6.32
C THR A 14 3.39 -6.79 6.95
N ALA A 15 2.28 -7.15 7.60
CA ALA A 15 2.13 -8.46 8.24
C ALA A 15 2.22 -9.61 7.22
N TRP A 16 1.68 -9.44 6.01
CA TRP A 16 1.87 -10.42 4.95
C TRP A 16 3.35 -10.55 4.55
N LEU A 17 4.01 -9.45 4.17
CA LEU A 17 5.37 -9.48 3.64
C LEU A 17 6.42 -9.85 4.69
N ARG A 18 6.21 -9.46 5.95
CA ARG A 18 7.13 -9.76 7.07
C ARG A 18 6.90 -11.15 7.66
N ASP A 19 5.64 -11.47 7.98
CA ASP A 19 5.30 -12.62 8.83
C ASP A 19 4.60 -13.74 8.06
N GLY A 20 4.11 -13.48 6.84
CA GLY A 20 3.43 -14.48 6.01
C GLY A 20 1.97 -14.73 6.42
N GLU A 21 1.34 -13.81 7.15
CA GLU A 21 -0.05 -13.95 7.60
C GLU A 21 -1.05 -13.89 6.42
N ALA A 22 -1.53 -15.04 5.96
CA ALA A 22 -2.41 -15.14 4.78
C ALA A 22 -3.71 -14.33 4.91
N ASP A 23 -4.33 -14.31 6.09
CA ASP A 23 -5.56 -13.53 6.33
C ASP A 23 -5.33 -12.01 6.15
N ARG A 24 -4.09 -11.55 6.32
CA ARG A 24 -3.71 -10.14 6.12
C ARG A 24 -3.57 -9.80 4.65
N LEU A 25 -3.04 -10.71 3.84
CA LEU A 25 -3.05 -10.54 2.38
C LEU A 25 -4.50 -10.41 1.89
N ASP A 26 -5.39 -11.27 2.38
CA ASP A 26 -6.80 -11.24 2.03
C ASP A 26 -7.49 -9.93 2.45
N ALA A 27 -7.19 -9.42 3.65
CA ALA A 27 -7.70 -8.12 4.11
C ALA A 27 -7.17 -6.95 3.27
N PHE A 28 -5.89 -6.97 2.92
CA PHE A 28 -5.27 -5.99 2.02
C PHE A 28 -5.95 -5.99 0.64
N LEU A 29 -6.11 -7.16 0.02
CA LEU A 29 -6.71 -7.25 -1.32
C LEU A 29 -8.19 -6.85 -1.33
N ARG A 30 -8.94 -7.12 -0.25
CA ARG A 30 -10.35 -6.69 -0.11
C ARG A 30 -10.54 -5.19 0.05
N ALA A 31 -9.48 -4.44 0.38
CA ALA A 31 -9.53 -3.00 0.53
C ALA A 31 -9.50 -2.23 -0.82
N HIS A 32 -9.35 -2.95 -1.93
CA HIS A 32 -9.25 -2.39 -3.28
C HIS A 32 -10.57 -2.53 -4.04
N HIS A 33 -10.89 -1.52 -4.85
CA HIS A 33 -12.02 -1.56 -5.77
C HIS A 33 -11.77 -2.57 -6.89
N GLU A 34 -12.82 -3.14 -7.49
CA GLU A 34 -12.67 -4.17 -8.54
C GLU A 34 -11.94 -3.66 -9.79
N THR A 35 -12.02 -2.35 -10.05
CA THR A 35 -11.31 -1.65 -11.15
C THR A 35 -10.00 -0.99 -10.70
N PHE A 36 -9.46 -1.38 -9.54
CA PHE A 36 -8.28 -0.75 -8.96
C PHE A 36 -7.09 -0.70 -9.92
N THR A 37 -6.38 0.43 -9.89
CA THR A 37 -5.12 0.64 -10.61
C THR A 37 -4.02 1.20 -9.70
N LEU A 38 -2.81 0.63 -9.81
CA LEU A 38 -1.59 1.14 -9.20
C LEU A 38 -0.62 1.59 -10.29
N VAL A 39 -0.12 2.81 -10.19
CA VAL A 39 1.08 3.27 -10.93
C VAL A 39 2.26 3.21 -9.98
N THR A 40 3.22 2.32 -10.25
CA THR A 40 4.41 2.12 -9.42
C THR A 40 5.40 3.27 -9.58
N THR A 41 6.41 3.32 -8.71
CA THR A 41 7.54 4.27 -8.82
C THR A 41 8.33 4.14 -10.13
N GLU A 42 8.29 2.99 -10.80
CA GLU A 42 8.91 2.74 -12.11
C GLU A 42 7.97 3.09 -13.28
N GLY A 43 6.76 3.56 -13.00
CA GLY A 43 5.74 3.90 -14.01
C GLY A 43 4.99 2.69 -14.58
N ALA A 44 5.17 1.50 -14.00
CA ALA A 44 4.37 0.34 -14.37
C ALA A 44 2.93 0.51 -13.88
N VAL A 45 1.96 0.11 -14.70
CA VAL A 45 0.54 0.17 -14.36
C VAL A 45 0.04 -1.24 -14.05
N LEU A 46 -0.40 -1.47 -12.82
CA LEU A 46 -0.89 -2.75 -12.34
C LEU A 46 -2.38 -2.65 -12.03
N GLY A 47 -3.17 -3.59 -12.55
CA GLY A 47 -4.53 -3.82 -12.06
C GLY A 47 -4.56 -4.70 -10.81
N LEU A 48 -5.72 -4.82 -10.18
CA LEU A 48 -5.91 -5.63 -8.97
C LEU A 48 -5.43 -7.09 -9.13
N GLU A 49 -5.75 -7.75 -10.25
CA GLU A 49 -5.35 -9.14 -10.47
C GLU A 49 -3.85 -9.31 -10.69
N THR A 50 -3.19 -8.33 -11.32
CA THR A 50 -1.73 -8.33 -11.47
C THR A 50 -1.07 -8.12 -10.11
N LEU A 51 -1.58 -7.21 -9.28
CA LEU A 51 -1.11 -7.00 -7.91
C LEU A 51 -1.30 -8.26 -7.05
N ARG A 52 -2.48 -8.89 -7.12
CA ARG A 52 -2.77 -10.17 -6.46
C ARG A 52 -1.77 -11.25 -6.86
N HIS A 53 -1.46 -11.35 -8.15
CA HIS A 53 -0.50 -12.33 -8.65
C HIS A 53 0.92 -12.03 -8.14
N ALA A 54 1.35 -10.77 -8.15
CA ALA A 54 2.67 -10.36 -7.68
C ALA A 54 2.89 -10.62 -6.19
N LEU A 55 1.83 -10.46 -5.37
CA LEU A 55 1.89 -10.75 -3.93
C LEU A 55 1.72 -12.24 -3.60
N ARG A 56 1.31 -13.07 -4.57
CA ARG A 56 1.13 -14.50 -4.35
C ARG A 56 2.48 -15.15 -4.09
N GLY A 57 2.63 -15.74 -2.90
CA GLY A 57 3.87 -16.42 -2.51
C GLY A 57 4.97 -15.48 -1.98
N SER A 58 4.71 -14.18 -1.87
CA SER A 58 5.65 -13.22 -1.25
C SER A 58 5.53 -13.15 0.28
N GLY A 59 4.71 -14.00 0.89
CA GLY A 59 4.48 -14.02 2.33
C GLY A 59 5.74 -14.38 3.09
N GLY A 60 6.12 -13.56 4.07
CA GLY A 60 7.34 -13.74 4.84
C GLY A 60 8.64 -13.52 4.05
N SER A 61 8.57 -12.97 2.83
CA SER A 61 9.75 -12.73 2.00
C SER A 61 10.61 -11.55 2.44
N ARG A 62 10.09 -10.68 3.32
CA ARG A 62 10.78 -9.48 3.83
C ARG A 62 10.79 -9.46 5.37
N PRO A 63 11.54 -10.36 6.04
CA PRO A 63 11.73 -10.29 7.49
C PRO A 63 12.24 -8.90 7.92
N GLY A 64 11.82 -8.44 9.09
CA GLY A 64 12.21 -7.12 9.62
C GLY A 64 11.51 -5.92 8.96
N LEU A 65 10.65 -6.13 7.95
CA LEU A 65 9.93 -5.04 7.27
C LEU A 65 8.93 -4.32 8.19
N SER A 66 8.92 -3.00 8.11
CA SER A 66 7.84 -2.13 8.57
C SER A 66 7.52 -1.11 7.47
N ILE A 67 6.24 -0.84 7.24
CA ILE A 67 5.79 0.26 6.38
C ILE A 67 5.14 1.31 7.26
N ARG A 68 5.62 2.56 7.20
CA ARG A 68 5.07 3.70 7.94
C ARG A 68 4.40 4.66 6.97
N ILE A 69 3.21 5.11 7.36
CA ILE A 69 2.42 6.10 6.63
C ILE A 69 2.41 7.39 7.44
N GLU A 70 2.94 8.45 6.84
CA GLU A 70 3.22 9.73 7.50
C GLU A 70 2.75 10.89 6.61
N ASP A 71 2.68 12.10 7.17
CA ASP A 71 2.30 13.32 6.45
C ASP A 71 1.00 13.21 5.62
N ILE A 72 0.00 12.52 6.16
CA ILE A 72 -1.28 12.31 5.47
C ILE A 72 -1.98 13.65 5.30
N THR A 73 -2.29 13.98 4.05
CA THR A 73 -3.01 15.17 3.63
C THR A 73 -4.24 14.74 2.86
N ARG A 74 -5.41 15.12 3.36
CA ARG A 74 -6.67 14.97 2.64
C ARG A 74 -6.82 16.10 1.62
N ILE A 75 -6.80 15.77 0.32
CA ILE A 75 -6.95 16.74 -0.77
C ILE A 75 -8.43 17.01 -1.05
N THR A 76 -9.23 15.95 -1.17
CA THR A 76 -10.69 16.00 -1.32
C THR A 76 -11.34 14.99 -0.38
N SER A 77 -12.66 14.79 -0.46
CA SER A 77 -13.30 13.76 0.34
C SER A 77 -12.80 12.34 0.02
N GLU A 78 -12.34 12.12 -1.21
CA GLU A 78 -11.92 10.84 -1.80
C GLU A 78 -10.42 10.75 -2.08
N VAL A 79 -9.70 11.87 -2.16
CA VAL A 79 -8.28 11.89 -2.55
C VAL A 79 -7.38 12.25 -1.38
N TYR A 80 -6.36 11.42 -1.16
CA TYR A 80 -5.36 11.58 -0.10
C TYR A 80 -3.96 11.56 -0.70
N ARG A 81 -3.05 12.28 -0.06
CA ARG A 81 -1.62 12.21 -0.33
C ARG A 81 -0.87 11.94 0.97
N PHE A 82 0.13 11.08 0.94
CA PHE A 82 0.94 10.75 2.11
C PHE A 82 2.37 10.38 1.72
N VAL A 83 3.24 10.30 2.71
CA VAL A 83 4.59 9.73 2.60
C VAL A 83 4.54 8.30 3.12
N GLU A 84 5.02 7.37 2.31
CA GLU A 84 5.20 5.98 2.68
C GLU A 84 6.69 5.67 2.81
N ARG A 85 7.08 5.13 3.97
CA ARG A 85 8.46 4.74 4.29
C ARG A 85 8.54 3.25 4.54
N HIS A 86 9.41 2.57 3.81
CA HIS A 86 9.74 1.17 4.05
C HIS A 86 11.00 1.13 4.91
N LEU A 87 10.92 0.43 6.03
CA LEU A 87 12.01 0.21 6.95
C LEU A 87 12.33 -1.27 7.04
N VAL A 88 13.61 -1.59 7.16
CA VAL A 88 14.08 -2.93 7.53
C VAL A 88 15.01 -2.75 8.73
N ASP A 89 14.68 -3.42 9.83
CA ASP A 89 15.43 -3.29 11.10
C ASP A 89 15.65 -1.82 11.50
N ASP A 90 14.55 -1.05 11.46
CA ASP A 90 14.48 0.41 11.74
C ASP A 90 15.28 1.33 10.80
N SER A 91 15.93 0.78 9.78
CA SER A 91 16.61 1.57 8.74
C SER A 91 15.68 1.81 7.56
N VAL A 92 15.52 3.07 7.15
CA VAL A 92 14.76 3.42 5.94
C VAL A 92 15.50 2.89 4.71
N VAL A 93 14.82 2.04 3.93
CA VAL A 93 15.37 1.43 2.70
C VAL A 93 14.69 1.94 1.44
N ASP A 94 13.50 2.53 1.58
CA ASP A 94 12.77 3.15 0.48
C ASP A 94 11.77 4.18 1.01
N GLU A 95 11.57 5.27 0.27
CA GLU A 95 10.62 6.33 0.59
C GLU A 95 9.91 6.77 -0.69
N ARG A 96 8.59 6.92 -0.61
CA ARG A 96 7.77 7.36 -1.74
C ARG A 96 6.65 8.29 -1.29
N VAL A 97 6.29 9.21 -2.17
CA VAL A 97 5.07 10.00 -2.05
C VAL A 97 3.97 9.27 -2.80
N VAL A 98 2.82 9.13 -2.14
CA VAL A 98 1.68 8.39 -2.68
C VAL A 98 0.47 9.30 -2.79
N THR A 99 -0.24 9.21 -3.91
CA THR A 99 -1.60 9.75 -4.06
C THR A 99 -2.56 8.59 -4.17
N ALA A 100 -3.55 8.53 -3.29
CA ALA A 100 -4.59 7.51 -3.25
C ALA A 100 -5.96 8.14 -3.52
N VAL A 101 -6.72 7.51 -4.41
CA VAL A 101 -8.11 7.85 -4.74
C VAL A 101 -9.00 6.74 -4.20
N MET A 102 -10.06 7.13 -3.50
CA MET A 102 -11.03 6.23 -2.89
C MET A 102 -12.36 6.27 -3.64
N GLU A 103 -13.05 5.14 -3.69
CA GLU A 103 -14.44 5.02 -4.18
C GLU A 103 -15.19 4.04 -3.29
N ASP A 104 -16.36 4.46 -2.77
CA ASP A 104 -17.22 3.66 -1.88
C ASP A 104 -16.51 2.95 -0.72
N GLY A 105 -15.42 3.56 -0.26
CA GLY A 105 -14.63 3.07 0.86
C GLY A 105 -13.52 2.07 0.50
N SER A 106 -13.25 1.89 -0.78
CA SER A 106 -12.16 1.08 -1.31
C SER A 106 -11.15 1.95 -2.06
N LEU A 107 -9.91 1.49 -2.18
CA LEU A 107 -8.89 2.12 -3.04
C LEU A 107 -9.28 1.91 -4.50
N LEU A 108 -9.55 3.00 -5.20
CA LEU A 108 -9.80 3.00 -6.65
C LEU A 108 -8.49 3.15 -7.42
N SER A 109 -7.59 4.02 -6.97
CA SER A 109 -6.33 4.24 -7.65
C SER A 109 -5.23 4.67 -6.70
N VAL A 110 -4.01 4.21 -6.95
CA VAL A 110 -2.81 4.64 -6.25
C VAL A 110 -1.75 5.02 -7.29
N GLN A 111 -1.08 6.15 -7.06
CA GLN A 111 0.12 6.51 -7.80
C GLN A 111 1.25 6.78 -6.81
N GLU A 112 2.38 6.12 -7.06
CA GLU A 112 3.58 6.22 -6.24
C GLU A 112 4.65 7.02 -6.98
N THR A 113 5.44 7.79 -6.23
CA THR A 113 6.58 8.52 -6.77
C THR A 113 7.73 8.40 -5.78
N ALA A 114 8.84 7.80 -6.20
CA ALA A 114 10.02 7.66 -5.35
C ALA A 114 10.52 9.03 -4.89
N ARG A 115 10.99 9.10 -3.64
CA ARG A 115 11.82 10.21 -3.16
C ARG A 115 13.27 9.75 -3.18
N GLY A 116 14.08 10.48 -3.96
CA GLY A 116 15.52 10.27 -4.05
C GLY A 116 16.28 10.76 -2.82
#